data_AF-A0A951BCQ5-F1
#
_entry.id   AF-A0A951BCQ5-F1
#
_cell.length_a   1.000
_cell.length_b   1.000
_cell.length_c   1.000
_cell.angle_alpha   90.00
_cell.angle_beta   90.00
_cell.angle_gamma   90.00
#
_symmetry.space_group_name_H-M   'P 1'
#
loop_
_entity.id
_entity.type
_entity.pdbx_description
1 polymer ?
#
loop_
_entity_poly.entity_id
_entity_poly.type
_entity_poly.pdbx_seq_one_letter_code
_entity_poly.pdbx_strand_id
1 'polypeptide(L)'
;MDTIIADPTGQLRRLQTQVSRHFTERVWVHRRCENARQKIEDGLRAIDISAAWHEQVTAWLFPTSVTTHVLLVAALRNPTVRLRYLAARDVLRDYGHASRYPDLLTLLGCAQLSPERVAHHLGELARIFDAAAAAAKTPFFFSTDIAPAARPIAIDGSRELIHTGAHREAVFWIVATFARCHKILAADAAPELQHAFAPAFDAIVADLGITSTDDLIRRANDVTQFLPRLWETTGAILFSNPGISPQ
;
A
#
# COMPACT_ATOMS: atom_id res chain seq x y z
N MET A 1 23.60 -1.69 -5.10
CA MET A 1 23.44 -0.78 -6.25
C MET A 1 23.43 0.63 -5.71
N ASP A 2 24.38 1.46 -6.13
CA ASP A 2 24.37 2.90 -5.86
C ASP A 2 23.20 3.52 -6.64
N THR A 3 22.07 3.75 -5.98
CA THR A 3 21.04 4.64 -6.49
C THR A 3 21.61 6.05 -6.54
N ILE A 4 21.52 6.70 -7.71
CA ILE A 4 22.15 8.00 -7.99
C ILE A 4 21.49 9.08 -7.11
N ILE A 5 22.07 9.34 -5.95
CA ILE A 5 21.80 10.51 -5.13
C ILE A 5 23.02 11.42 -5.27
N ALA A 6 22.81 12.66 -5.70
CA ALA A 6 23.88 13.64 -5.78
C ALA A 6 24.39 13.92 -4.35
N ASP A 7 25.63 13.51 -4.07
CA ASP A 7 26.31 13.70 -2.79
C ASP A 7 27.62 14.47 -2.99
N PRO A 8 27.55 15.74 -3.47
CA PRO A 8 28.75 16.52 -3.80
C PRO A 8 29.66 16.77 -2.59
N THR A 9 29.12 16.67 -1.37
CA THR A 9 29.88 16.85 -0.11
C THR A 9 30.41 15.52 0.46
N GLY A 10 29.99 14.37 -0.08
CA GLY A 10 30.31 13.05 0.47
C GLY A 10 29.66 12.74 1.83
N GLN A 11 28.78 13.62 2.32
CA GLN A 11 28.17 13.48 3.65
C GLN A 11 27.18 12.31 3.70
N LEU A 12 26.41 12.10 2.62
CA LEU A 12 25.46 10.98 2.56
C LEU A 12 26.18 9.65 2.52
N ARG A 13 27.31 9.55 1.79
CA ARG A 13 28.16 8.36 1.76
C ARG A 13 28.75 8.06 3.13
N ARG A 14 29.21 9.08 3.87
CA ARG A 14 29.69 8.91 5.25
C ARG A 14 28.60 8.40 6.18
N LEU A 15 27.42 9.02 6.14
CA LEU A 15 26.27 8.60 6.94
C LEU A 15 25.84 7.16 6.59
N GLN A 16 25.72 6.85 5.30
CA GLN A 16 25.36 5.51 4.82
C GLN A 16 26.37 4.46 5.28
N THR A 17 27.68 4.78 5.21
CA THR A 17 28.74 3.87 5.66
C THR A 17 28.62 3.59 7.15
N GLN A 18 28.31 4.60 7.96
CA GLN A 18 28.10 4.42 9.39
C GLN A 18 26.83 3.63 9.71
N VAL A 19 25.69 4.00 9.11
CA VAL A 19 24.40 3.35 9.36
C VAL A 19 24.37 1.91 8.87
N SER A 20 24.97 1.61 7.72
CA SER A 20 24.95 0.28 7.12
C SER A 20 25.58 -0.80 8.01
N ARG A 21 26.59 -0.44 8.82
CA ARG A 21 27.25 -1.35 9.77
C ARG A 21 26.31 -1.88 10.85
N HIS A 22 25.38 -1.03 11.28
CA HIS A 22 24.45 -1.32 12.36
C HIS A 22 23.04 -1.68 11.85
N PHE A 23 22.79 -1.53 10.55
CA PHE A 23 21.45 -1.60 9.98
C PHE A 23 20.72 -2.92 10.26
N THR A 24 21.47 -4.02 10.31
CA THR A 24 20.94 -5.38 10.54
C THR A 24 20.99 -5.82 12.00
N GLU A 25 21.48 -4.98 12.93
CA GLU A 25 21.49 -5.35 14.35
C GLU A 25 20.06 -5.43 14.90
N ARG A 26 19.80 -6.45 15.72
CA ARG A 26 18.46 -6.77 16.23
C ARG A 26 17.72 -5.56 16.80
N VAL A 27 18.38 -4.71 17.59
CA VAL A 27 17.74 -3.52 18.18
C VAL A 27 17.21 -2.55 17.12
N TRP A 28 17.95 -2.36 16.03
CA TRP A 28 17.60 -1.43 14.96
C TRP A 28 16.54 -2.01 14.04
N VAL A 29 16.56 -3.32 13.78
CA VAL A 29 15.46 -3.97 13.04
C VAL A 29 14.17 -3.94 13.86
N HIS A 30 14.25 -4.25 15.16
CA HIS A 30 13.10 -4.19 16.07
C HIS A 30 12.46 -2.80 16.10
N ARG A 31 13.27 -1.74 16.30
CA ARG A 31 12.77 -0.35 16.30
C ARG A 31 12.12 0.04 14.98
N ARG A 32 12.61 -0.45 13.84
CA ARG A 32 11.98 -0.22 12.53
C ARG A 32 10.65 -0.97 12.40
N CYS A 33 10.55 -2.18 12.94
CA CYS A 33 9.28 -2.91 13.01
C CYS A 33 8.26 -2.17 13.91
N GLU A 34 8.69 -1.67 15.06
CA GLU A 34 7.86 -0.86 15.97
C GLU A 34 7.39 0.42 15.28
N ASN A 35 8.27 1.12 14.56
CA ASN A 35 7.89 2.31 13.80
C ASN A 35 6.84 2.00 12.72
N ALA A 36 6.98 0.88 12.01
CA ALA A 36 6.00 0.45 11.03
C ALA A 36 4.66 0.11 11.69
N ARG A 37 4.65 -0.57 12.85
CA ARG A 37 3.45 -0.86 13.64
C ARG A 37 2.76 0.43 14.09
N GLN A 38 3.52 1.38 14.64
CA GLN A 38 3.02 2.67 15.11
C GLN A 38 2.35 3.47 13.97
N LYS A 39 2.92 3.44 12.75
CA LYS A 39 2.30 4.05 11.57
C LYS A 39 0.93 3.45 11.22
N ILE A 40 0.72 2.15 11.48
CA ILE A 40 -0.59 1.52 11.29
C ILE A 40 -1.56 2.11 12.31
N GLU A 41 -1.20 2.08 13.59
CA GLU A 41 -2.05 2.55 14.69
C GLU A 41 -2.42 4.03 14.57
N ASP A 42 -1.43 4.89 14.32
CA ASP A 42 -1.65 6.32 14.20
C ASP A 42 -2.44 6.67 12.94
N GLY A 43 -2.14 6.02 11.82
CA GLY A 43 -2.85 6.25 10.57
C GLY A 43 -4.33 5.87 10.65
N LEU A 44 -4.64 4.71 11.26
CA LEU A 44 -6.03 4.26 11.43
C LEU A 44 -6.80 5.11 12.45
N ARG A 45 -6.13 5.61 13.50
CA ARG A 45 -6.74 6.53 14.48
C ARG A 45 -7.02 7.91 13.90
N ALA A 46 -6.24 8.33 12.90
CA ALA A 46 -6.32 9.65 12.29
C ALA A 46 -7.30 9.73 11.10
N ILE A 47 -8.16 8.72 10.89
CA ILE A 47 -9.18 8.76 9.84
C ILE A 47 -10.20 9.88 10.16
N ASP A 48 -10.22 10.90 9.31
CA ASP A 48 -11.17 12.00 9.39
C ASP A 48 -12.48 11.64 8.66
N ILE A 49 -13.54 11.40 9.41
CA ILE A 49 -14.86 11.03 8.87
C ILE A 49 -15.57 12.18 8.14
N SER A 50 -15.10 13.41 8.30
CA SER A 50 -15.63 14.59 7.59
C SER A 50 -14.97 14.82 6.23
N ALA A 51 -13.85 14.13 5.96
CA ALA A 51 -13.12 14.23 4.71
C ALA A 51 -13.91 13.64 3.53
N ALA A 52 -13.50 13.98 2.30
CA ALA A 52 -14.12 13.41 1.11
C ALA A 52 -13.92 11.88 1.06
N TRP A 53 -14.86 11.17 0.44
CA TRP A 53 -14.88 9.69 0.47
C TRP A 53 -13.56 9.03 0.03
N HIS A 54 -12.95 9.53 -1.05
CA HIS A 54 -11.65 9.04 -1.54
C HIS A 54 -10.49 9.28 -0.56
N GLU A 55 -10.58 10.32 0.28
CA GLU A 55 -9.61 10.60 1.33
C GLU A 55 -9.79 9.66 2.52
N GLN A 56 -11.03 9.37 2.93
CA GLN A 56 -11.32 8.37 3.95
C GLN A 56 -10.79 6.98 3.53
N VAL A 57 -11.08 6.56 2.29
CA VAL A 57 -10.58 5.29 1.73
C VAL A 57 -9.05 5.27 1.72
N THR A 58 -8.40 6.37 1.34
CA THR A 58 -6.92 6.49 1.37
C THR A 58 -6.37 6.35 2.79
N ALA A 59 -7.00 7.03 3.76
CA ALA A 59 -6.60 7.03 5.16
C ALA A 59 -6.73 5.65 5.81
N TRP A 60 -7.64 4.79 5.35
CA TRP A 60 -7.71 3.38 5.74
C TRP A 60 -6.72 2.49 4.96
N LEU A 61 -6.67 2.65 3.64
CA LEU A 61 -5.95 1.74 2.72
C LEU A 61 -4.44 1.73 3.00
N PHE A 62 -3.83 2.91 3.19
CA PHE A 62 -2.39 3.01 3.38
C PHE A 62 -1.94 2.38 4.71
N PRO A 63 -2.49 2.74 5.88
CA PRO A 63 -2.15 2.07 7.14
C PRO A 63 -2.43 0.56 7.12
N THR A 64 -3.56 0.11 6.55
CA THR A 64 -3.86 -1.31 6.39
C THR A 64 -2.76 -2.05 5.65
N SER A 65 -2.27 -1.45 4.57
CA SER A 65 -1.22 -2.03 3.74
C SER A 65 0.18 -2.01 4.37
N VAL A 66 0.41 -1.20 5.42
CA VAL A 66 1.67 -1.18 6.19
C VAL A 66 1.82 -2.46 7.04
N THR A 67 0.77 -3.25 7.24
CA THR A 67 0.89 -4.60 7.85
C THR A 67 1.93 -5.47 7.15
N THR A 68 2.01 -5.43 5.82
CA THR A 68 3.06 -6.10 5.03
C THR A 68 4.46 -5.55 5.31
N HIS A 69 4.58 -4.25 5.56
CA HIS A 69 5.87 -3.58 5.78
C HIS A 69 6.54 -4.09 7.05
N VAL A 70 5.75 -4.34 8.12
CA VAL A 70 6.27 -4.87 9.38
C VAL A 70 7.01 -6.19 9.15
N LEU A 71 6.42 -7.10 8.37
CA LEU A 71 7.02 -8.40 8.02
C LEU A 71 8.27 -8.24 7.14
N LEU A 72 8.22 -7.35 6.15
CA LEU A 72 9.34 -7.11 5.25
C LEU A 72 10.56 -6.55 5.99
N VAL A 73 10.34 -5.63 6.94
CA VAL A 73 11.43 -5.09 7.77
C VAL A 73 12.06 -6.18 8.63
N ALA A 74 11.25 -7.03 9.27
CA ALA A 74 11.75 -8.17 10.05
C ALA A 74 12.57 -9.15 9.20
N ALA A 75 12.22 -9.30 7.93
CA ALA A 75 12.94 -10.14 6.97
C ALA A 75 14.13 -9.43 6.29
N LEU A 76 14.44 -8.17 6.65
CA LEU A 76 15.43 -7.33 5.96
C LEU A 76 15.19 -7.21 4.44
N ARG A 77 13.94 -7.36 4.00
CA ARG A 77 13.51 -7.22 2.60
C ARG A 77 13.11 -5.78 2.34
N ASN A 78 13.54 -5.22 1.21
CA ASN A 78 13.20 -3.85 0.83
C ASN A 78 11.66 -3.73 0.62
N PRO A 79 10.96 -2.85 1.36
CA PRO A 79 9.50 -2.73 1.30
C PRO A 79 9.05 -1.86 0.13
N THR A 80 9.36 -2.26 -1.11
CA THR A 80 8.86 -1.55 -2.30
C THR A 80 7.33 -1.62 -2.34
N VAL A 81 6.65 -0.47 -2.40
CA VAL A 81 5.19 -0.40 -2.25
C VAL A 81 4.44 -1.20 -3.33
N ARG A 82 5.02 -1.34 -4.54
CA ARG A 82 4.38 -2.03 -5.66
C ARG A 82 4.11 -3.50 -5.41
N LEU A 83 5.18 -4.23 -5.12
CA LEU A 83 5.17 -5.69 -5.02
C LEU A 83 5.14 -6.16 -3.57
N ARG A 84 4.90 -5.28 -2.59
CA ARG A 84 5.01 -5.60 -1.16
C ARG A 84 4.13 -6.76 -0.71
N TYR A 85 2.93 -6.92 -1.26
CA TYR A 85 2.07 -8.05 -0.90
C TYR A 85 2.67 -9.38 -1.38
N LEU A 86 3.23 -9.42 -2.60
CA LEU A 86 3.95 -10.59 -3.10
C LEU A 86 5.24 -10.83 -2.30
N ALA A 87 6.00 -9.78 -2.00
CA ALA A 87 7.20 -9.91 -1.18
C ALA A 87 6.88 -10.40 0.24
N ALA A 88 5.77 -9.95 0.83
CA ALA A 88 5.32 -10.41 2.14
C ALA A 88 4.82 -11.86 2.10
N ARG A 89 4.16 -12.28 1.02
CA ARG A 89 3.81 -13.69 0.77
C ARG A 89 5.06 -14.56 0.78
N ASP A 90 6.09 -14.14 0.05
CA ASP A 90 7.35 -14.87 -0.03
C ASP A 90 8.04 -14.93 1.33
N VAL A 91 8.12 -13.81 2.07
CA VAL A 91 8.63 -13.79 3.44
C VAL A 91 7.85 -14.75 4.34
N LEU A 92 6.52 -14.69 4.35
CA LEU A 92 5.72 -15.57 5.19
C LEU A 92 5.94 -17.04 4.83
N ARG A 93 6.10 -17.38 3.55
CA ARG A 93 6.44 -18.75 3.13
C ARG A 93 7.84 -19.16 3.60
N ASP A 94 8.84 -18.32 3.33
CA ASP A 94 10.25 -18.60 3.60
C ASP A 94 10.50 -18.82 5.10
N TYR A 95 9.70 -18.20 5.98
CA TYR A 95 9.77 -18.33 7.44
C TYR A 95 8.70 -19.27 8.05
N GLY A 96 7.99 -20.08 7.24
CA GLY A 96 7.06 -21.10 7.76
C GLY A 96 5.73 -20.56 8.29
N HIS A 97 5.34 -19.34 7.91
CA HIS A 97 4.12 -18.64 8.31
C HIS A 97 3.15 -18.40 7.13
N ALA A 98 3.21 -19.22 6.08
CA ALA A 98 2.40 -19.07 4.86
C ALA A 98 0.89 -18.96 5.13
N SER A 99 0.39 -19.62 6.19
CA SER A 99 -1.02 -19.59 6.60
C SER A 99 -1.52 -18.20 7.01
N ARG A 100 -0.62 -17.23 7.28
CA ARG A 100 -0.97 -15.85 7.63
C ARG A 100 -1.18 -14.94 6.42
N TYR A 101 -0.79 -15.37 5.22
CA TYR A 101 -0.94 -14.54 4.03
C TYR A 101 -2.41 -14.23 3.67
N PRO A 102 -3.35 -15.19 3.75
CA PRO A 102 -4.77 -14.93 3.54
C PRO A 102 -5.35 -13.87 4.49
N ASP A 103 -4.86 -13.78 5.72
CA ASP A 103 -5.29 -12.75 6.67
C ASP A 103 -4.99 -11.35 6.14
N LEU A 104 -3.80 -11.13 5.55
CA LEU A 104 -3.40 -9.84 4.99
C LEU A 104 -4.29 -9.43 3.81
N LEU A 105 -4.67 -10.38 2.95
CA LEU A 105 -5.60 -10.12 1.85
C LEU A 105 -7.03 -9.88 2.36
N THR A 106 -7.42 -10.55 3.44
CA THR A 106 -8.72 -10.38 4.10
C THR A 106 -8.84 -9.00 4.73
N LEU A 107 -7.77 -8.50 5.37
CA LEU A 107 -7.72 -7.12 5.89
C LEU A 107 -7.81 -6.07 4.79
N LEU A 108 -7.23 -6.34 3.61
CA LEU A 108 -7.39 -5.47 2.44
C LEU A 108 -8.77 -5.61 1.77
N GLY A 109 -9.50 -6.69 2.03
CA GLY A 109 -10.84 -6.95 1.47
C GLY A 109 -10.82 -7.62 0.10
N CYS A 110 -9.65 -8.06 -0.37
CA CYS A 110 -9.46 -8.60 -1.71
C CYS A 110 -9.33 -10.13 -1.76
N ALA A 111 -9.44 -10.82 -0.61
CA ALA A 111 -9.20 -12.26 -0.51
C ALA A 111 -10.11 -13.11 -1.43
N GLN A 112 -11.31 -12.63 -1.75
CA GLN A 112 -12.30 -13.36 -2.56
C GLN A 112 -12.55 -12.72 -3.93
N LEU A 113 -11.84 -11.66 -4.30
CA LEU A 113 -12.00 -11.04 -5.61
C LEU A 113 -11.47 -11.96 -6.70
N SER A 114 -12.22 -12.08 -7.80
CA SER A 114 -11.82 -12.85 -8.96
C SER A 114 -10.94 -12.02 -9.91
N PRO A 115 -10.11 -12.66 -10.75
CA PRO A 115 -9.32 -11.97 -11.77
C PRO A 115 -10.18 -11.11 -12.70
N GLU A 116 -11.35 -11.60 -13.11
CA GLU A 116 -12.27 -10.92 -14.02
C GLU A 116 -12.82 -9.64 -13.39
N ARG A 117 -13.17 -9.69 -12.11
CA ARG A 117 -13.68 -8.54 -11.38
C ARG A 117 -12.61 -7.47 -11.19
N VAL A 118 -11.38 -7.87 -10.84
CA VAL A 118 -10.25 -6.94 -10.73
C VAL A 118 -9.91 -6.34 -12.11
N ALA A 119 -9.94 -7.14 -13.18
CA ALA A 119 -9.71 -6.66 -14.55
C ALA A 119 -10.75 -5.64 -15.00
N HIS A 120 -12.03 -5.85 -14.64
CA HIS A 120 -13.09 -4.90 -14.87
C HIS A 120 -12.80 -3.55 -14.20
N HIS A 121 -12.48 -3.57 -12.90
CA HIS A 121 -12.12 -2.35 -12.16
C HIS A 121 -10.88 -1.65 -12.72
N LEU A 122 -9.88 -2.39 -13.20
CA LEU A 122 -8.72 -1.81 -13.87
C LEU A 122 -9.10 -1.11 -15.20
N GLY A 123 -10.09 -1.64 -15.92
CA GLY A 123 -10.64 -1.01 -17.12
C GLY A 123 -11.32 0.32 -16.79
N GLU A 124 -12.13 0.36 -15.74
CA GLU A 124 -12.75 1.59 -15.23
C GLU A 124 -11.69 2.60 -14.80
N LEU A 125 -10.70 2.16 -14.02
CA LEU A 125 -9.59 2.99 -13.57
C LEU A 125 -8.84 3.62 -14.75
N ALA A 126 -8.58 2.88 -15.83
CA ALA A 126 -7.85 3.40 -16.97
C ALA A 126 -8.56 4.62 -17.60
N ARG A 127 -9.89 4.57 -17.73
CA ARG A 127 -10.69 5.70 -18.24
C ARG A 127 -10.63 6.91 -17.30
N ILE A 128 -10.73 6.65 -16.01
CA ILE A 128 -10.70 7.69 -14.96
C ILE A 128 -9.30 8.32 -14.84
N PHE A 129 -8.26 7.51 -14.97
CA PHE A 129 -6.88 7.97 -15.01
C PHE A 129 -6.67 8.96 -16.14
N ASP A 130 -7.09 8.61 -17.36
CA ASP A 130 -6.92 9.45 -18.54
C ASP A 130 -7.67 10.79 -18.38
N ALA A 131 -8.87 10.76 -17.79
CA ALA A 131 -9.65 11.97 -17.49
C ALA A 131 -9.00 12.83 -16.39
N ALA A 132 -8.54 12.22 -15.30
CA ALA A 132 -7.87 12.94 -14.21
C ALA A 132 -6.55 13.57 -14.67
N ALA A 133 -5.75 12.84 -15.45
CA ALA A 133 -4.51 13.34 -16.03
C ALA A 133 -4.74 14.54 -16.95
N ALA A 134 -5.83 14.53 -17.73
CA ALA A 134 -6.20 15.65 -18.61
C ALA A 134 -6.75 16.87 -17.84
N ALA A 135 -7.42 16.65 -16.71
CA ALA A 135 -7.98 17.72 -15.88
C ALA A 135 -6.94 18.38 -14.96
N ALA A 136 -5.89 17.64 -14.58
CA ALA A 136 -4.94 18.02 -13.54
C ALA A 136 -4.31 19.41 -13.73
N LYS A 137 -4.50 20.28 -12.74
CA LYS A 137 -3.91 21.62 -12.63
C LYS A 137 -3.32 21.85 -11.24
N THR A 138 -4.01 21.36 -10.21
CA THR A 138 -3.59 21.50 -8.83
C THR A 138 -2.41 20.57 -8.54
N PRO A 139 -1.29 21.09 -7.99
CA PRO A 139 -0.16 20.26 -7.61
C PRO A 139 -0.48 19.48 -6.32
N PHE A 140 -0.29 18.17 -6.37
CA PHE A 140 -0.32 17.26 -5.23
C PHE A 140 1.04 16.56 -5.10
N PHE A 141 1.38 16.12 -3.89
CA PHE A 141 2.64 15.40 -3.65
C PHE A 141 2.79 14.10 -4.48
N PHE A 142 1.68 13.57 -5.00
CA PHE A 142 1.60 12.39 -5.85
C PHE A 142 1.30 12.71 -7.32
N SER A 143 1.27 13.98 -7.75
CA SER A 143 0.83 14.34 -9.12
C SER A 143 1.58 13.59 -10.22
N THR A 144 2.85 13.26 -10.02
CA THR A 144 3.64 12.46 -10.96
C THR A 144 3.09 11.06 -11.17
N ASP A 145 2.37 10.50 -10.19
CA ASP A 145 1.80 9.15 -10.26
C ASP A 145 0.58 9.09 -11.20
N ILE A 146 -0.06 10.23 -11.48
CA ILE A 146 -1.22 10.35 -12.39
C ILE A 146 -0.85 11.09 -13.69
N ALA A 147 0.43 11.43 -13.89
CA ALA A 147 0.88 12.02 -15.14
C ALA A 147 0.73 11.03 -16.31
N PRO A 148 0.56 11.50 -17.57
CA PRO A 148 0.48 10.62 -18.73
C PRO A 148 1.66 9.62 -18.83
N ALA A 149 2.87 10.06 -18.45
CA ALA A 149 4.06 9.21 -18.42
C ALA A 149 4.00 8.07 -17.39
N ALA A 150 3.20 8.20 -16.34
CA ALA A 150 3.02 7.17 -15.31
C ALA A 150 1.92 6.15 -15.67
N ARG A 151 1.13 6.40 -16.73
CA ARG A 151 0.04 5.50 -17.13
C ARG A 151 0.49 4.06 -17.37
N PRO A 152 1.58 3.77 -18.11
CA PRO A 152 2.03 2.38 -18.28
C PRO A 152 2.44 1.74 -16.96
N ILE A 153 2.98 2.55 -16.04
CA ILE A 153 3.31 2.08 -14.70
C ILE A 153 2.02 1.76 -13.95
N ALA A 154 1.07 2.67 -13.81
CA ALA A 154 -0.14 2.44 -13.02
C ALA A 154 -1.05 1.34 -13.62
N ILE A 155 -1.32 1.40 -14.92
CA ILE A 155 -2.29 0.55 -15.60
C ILE A 155 -1.66 -0.76 -16.06
N ASP A 156 -0.63 -0.72 -16.90
CA ASP A 156 -0.10 -1.94 -17.52
C ASP A 156 0.63 -2.83 -16.51
N GLY A 157 1.33 -2.25 -15.54
CA GLY A 157 1.91 -3.07 -14.47
C GLY A 157 0.85 -3.69 -13.54
N SER A 158 -0.37 -3.14 -13.43
CA SER A 158 -1.47 -3.78 -12.71
C SER A 158 -2.11 -4.88 -13.57
N ARG A 159 -2.19 -4.66 -14.89
CA ARG A 159 -2.62 -5.66 -15.87
C ARG A 159 -1.73 -6.90 -15.85
N GLU A 160 -0.42 -6.69 -15.78
CA GLU A 160 0.57 -7.78 -15.71
C GLU A 160 0.40 -8.63 -14.44
N LEU A 161 0.17 -7.99 -13.29
CA LEU A 161 -0.13 -8.70 -12.05
C LEU A 161 -1.38 -9.56 -12.18
N ILE A 162 -2.45 -9.05 -12.79
CA ILE A 162 -3.67 -9.82 -13.02
C ILE A 162 -3.39 -11.01 -13.95
N HIS A 163 -2.70 -10.79 -15.06
CA HIS A 163 -2.39 -11.82 -16.05
C HIS A 163 -1.56 -12.97 -15.47
N THR A 164 -0.62 -12.65 -14.58
CA THR A 164 0.24 -13.63 -13.89
C THR A 164 -0.41 -14.28 -12.66
N GLY A 165 -1.70 -14.01 -12.41
CA GLY A 165 -2.47 -14.59 -11.31
C GLY A 165 -2.38 -13.84 -9.99
N ALA A 166 -1.60 -12.77 -9.89
CA ALA A 166 -1.45 -11.87 -8.74
C ALA A 166 -2.50 -10.74 -8.69
N HIS A 167 -3.73 -11.04 -9.12
CA HIS A 167 -4.84 -10.09 -9.22
C HIS A 167 -5.22 -9.45 -7.87
N ARG A 168 -5.15 -10.20 -6.76
CA ARG A 168 -5.50 -9.69 -5.42
C ARG A 168 -4.49 -8.66 -4.94
N GLU A 169 -3.22 -8.90 -5.24
CA GLU A 169 -2.11 -8.02 -4.91
C GLU A 169 -2.14 -6.71 -5.73
N ALA A 170 -2.74 -6.73 -6.92
CA ALA A 170 -2.95 -5.53 -7.73
C ALA A 170 -3.99 -4.57 -7.11
N VAL A 171 -4.94 -5.08 -6.32
CA VAL A 171 -6.08 -4.31 -5.78
C VAL A 171 -5.65 -3.08 -4.99
N PHE A 172 -4.60 -3.19 -4.15
CA PHE A 172 -4.10 -2.04 -3.39
C PHE A 172 -3.78 -0.86 -4.32
N TRP A 173 -3.08 -1.12 -5.43
CA TRP A 173 -2.69 -0.05 -6.35
C TRP A 173 -3.82 0.48 -7.18
N ILE A 174 -4.75 -0.39 -7.58
CA ILE A 174 -5.96 0.03 -8.30
C ILE A 174 -6.74 1.03 -7.43
N VAL A 175 -7.04 0.67 -6.18
CA VAL A 175 -7.79 1.53 -5.24
C VAL A 175 -7.02 2.81 -4.91
N ALA A 176 -5.71 2.72 -4.64
CA ALA A 176 -4.90 3.90 -4.37
C ALA A 176 -4.87 4.88 -5.56
N THR A 177 -4.84 4.35 -6.78
CA THR A 177 -4.83 5.16 -8.01
C THR A 177 -6.20 5.76 -8.26
N PHE A 178 -7.29 5.02 -8.06
CA PHE A 178 -8.65 5.55 -8.07
C PHE A 178 -8.77 6.75 -7.12
N ALA A 179 -8.39 6.58 -5.85
CA ALA A 179 -8.54 7.62 -4.85
C ALA A 179 -7.76 8.90 -5.21
N ARG A 180 -6.55 8.75 -5.78
CA ARG A 180 -5.74 9.87 -6.28
C ARG A 180 -6.38 10.55 -7.50
N CYS A 181 -6.94 9.78 -8.43
CA CYS A 181 -7.68 10.34 -9.56
C CYS A 181 -8.90 11.13 -9.06
N HIS A 182 -9.67 10.60 -8.11
CA HIS A 182 -10.81 11.30 -7.52
C HIS A 182 -10.41 12.56 -6.77
N LYS A 183 -9.25 12.58 -6.11
CA LYS A 183 -8.71 13.80 -5.50
C LYS A 183 -8.40 14.90 -6.52
N ILE A 184 -7.84 14.52 -7.66
CA ILE A 184 -7.59 15.46 -8.78
C ILE A 184 -8.92 15.93 -9.38
N LEU A 185 -9.84 15.01 -9.68
CA LEU A 185 -11.14 15.35 -10.28
C LEU A 185 -11.96 16.27 -9.37
N ALA A 186 -11.95 16.05 -8.06
CA ALA A 186 -12.63 16.90 -7.09
C ALA A 186 -12.09 18.35 -7.08
N ALA A 187 -10.78 18.51 -7.32
CA ALA A 187 -10.13 19.82 -7.36
C ALA A 187 -10.26 20.54 -8.71
N ASP A 188 -10.13 19.80 -9.82
CA ASP A 188 -9.82 20.39 -11.12
C ASP A 188 -10.86 20.10 -12.22
N ALA A 189 -11.75 19.13 -12.04
CA ALA A 189 -12.71 18.71 -13.06
C ALA A 189 -14.12 19.29 -12.85
N ALA A 190 -14.88 19.39 -13.95
CA ALA A 190 -16.27 19.83 -13.93
C ALA A 190 -17.15 18.84 -13.12
N PRO A 191 -18.18 19.32 -12.38
CA PRO A 191 -19.02 18.48 -11.52
C PRO A 191 -19.65 17.28 -12.26
N GLU A 192 -20.02 17.44 -13.53
CA GLU A 192 -20.62 16.37 -14.33
C GLU A 192 -19.67 15.18 -14.50
N LEU A 193 -18.37 15.47 -14.65
CA LEU A 193 -17.34 14.45 -14.78
C LEU A 193 -17.10 13.73 -13.45
N GLN A 194 -17.15 14.47 -12.34
CA GLN A 194 -17.04 13.89 -10.99
C GLN A 194 -18.20 12.92 -10.73
N HIS A 195 -19.44 13.33 -11.01
CA HIS A 195 -20.62 12.48 -10.84
C HIS A 195 -20.60 11.25 -11.76
N ALA A 196 -20.12 11.40 -13.00
CA ALA A 196 -20.03 10.29 -13.95
C ALA A 196 -19.06 9.19 -13.50
N PHE A 197 -17.99 9.55 -12.79
CA PHE A 197 -16.96 8.59 -12.36
C PHE A 197 -17.12 8.08 -10.93
N ALA A 198 -17.87 8.75 -10.07
CA ALA A 198 -18.11 8.31 -8.70
C ALA A 198 -18.58 6.84 -8.58
N PRO A 199 -19.55 6.35 -9.40
CA PRO A 199 -20.04 4.98 -9.26
C PRO A 199 -18.97 3.91 -9.46
N ALA A 200 -17.97 4.14 -10.32
CA ALA A 200 -16.91 3.17 -10.56
C ALA A 200 -15.98 3.03 -9.35
N PHE A 201 -15.69 4.14 -8.67
CA PHE A 201 -14.92 4.12 -7.43
C PHE A 201 -15.71 3.48 -6.28
N ASP A 202 -16.98 3.82 -6.14
CA ASP A 202 -17.84 3.22 -5.12
C ASP A 202 -17.97 1.71 -5.35
N ALA A 203 -18.06 1.26 -6.61
CA ALA A 203 -18.16 -0.17 -6.94
C ALA A 203 -16.93 -0.97 -6.52
N ILE A 204 -15.70 -0.47 -6.73
CA ILE A 204 -14.50 -1.18 -6.26
C ILE A 204 -14.40 -1.16 -4.74
N VAL A 205 -14.76 -0.07 -4.08
CA VAL A 205 -14.70 0.02 -2.61
C VAL A 205 -15.76 -0.89 -1.96
N ALA A 206 -16.95 -0.98 -2.54
CA ALA A 206 -18.00 -1.92 -2.12
C ALA A 206 -17.55 -3.38 -2.23
N ASP A 207 -16.84 -3.72 -3.31
CA ASP A 207 -16.23 -5.05 -3.50
C ASP A 207 -15.19 -5.41 -2.43
N LEU A 208 -14.59 -4.43 -1.74
CA LEU A 208 -13.72 -4.65 -0.57
C LEU A 208 -14.51 -4.86 0.73
N GLY A 209 -15.85 -4.83 0.67
CA GLY A 209 -16.75 -4.89 1.81
C GLY A 209 -16.90 -3.56 2.55
N ILE A 210 -16.73 -2.42 1.85
CA ILE A 210 -16.86 -1.07 2.40
C ILE A 210 -17.91 -0.31 1.60
N THR A 211 -19.08 -0.06 2.19
CA THR A 211 -20.17 0.69 1.54
C THR A 211 -20.49 2.00 2.26
N SER A 212 -19.83 2.24 3.38
CA SER A 212 -20.10 3.36 4.27
C SER A 212 -18.86 3.73 5.10
N THR A 213 -18.88 4.90 5.72
CA THR A 213 -17.87 5.29 6.71
C THR A 213 -17.85 4.33 7.91
N ASP A 214 -19.01 3.82 8.34
CA ASP A 214 -19.09 2.85 9.44
C ASP A 214 -18.39 1.53 9.11
N ASP A 215 -18.55 1.04 7.87
CA ASP A 215 -17.77 -0.10 7.39
C ASP A 215 -16.27 0.20 7.43
N LEU A 216 -15.86 1.38 6.99
CA LEU A 216 -14.45 1.76 6.96
C LEU A 216 -13.84 1.80 8.36
N ILE A 217 -14.56 2.34 9.34
CA ILE A 217 -14.13 2.35 10.76
C ILE A 217 -14.09 0.92 11.32
N ARG A 218 -15.08 0.08 11.02
CA ARG A 218 -15.06 -1.34 11.39
C ARG A 218 -13.82 -2.03 10.80
N ARG A 219 -13.50 -1.78 9.54
CA ARG A 219 -12.31 -2.35 8.86
C ARG A 219 -11.00 -1.85 9.44
N ALA A 220 -10.93 -0.59 9.88
CA ALA A 220 -9.80 -0.07 10.64
C ALA A 220 -9.63 -0.80 12.00
N ASN A 221 -10.73 -1.09 12.68
CA ASN A 221 -10.72 -1.86 13.92
C ASN A 221 -10.27 -3.32 13.70
N ASP A 222 -10.72 -3.97 12.62
CA ASP A 222 -10.28 -5.32 12.24
C ASP A 222 -8.74 -5.39 12.10
N VAL A 223 -8.13 -4.37 11.48
CA VAL A 223 -6.66 -4.27 11.35
C VAL A 223 -6.01 -4.10 12.72
N THR A 224 -6.54 -3.22 13.56
CA THR A 224 -6.02 -2.98 14.92
C THR A 224 -6.05 -4.26 15.76
N GLN A 225 -7.14 -5.01 15.71
CA GLN A 225 -7.30 -6.29 16.40
C GLN A 225 -6.37 -7.39 15.85
N PHE A 226 -5.91 -7.26 14.60
CA PHE A 226 -4.94 -8.19 14.02
C PHE A 226 -3.49 -7.89 14.44
N LEU A 227 -3.17 -6.66 14.88
CA LEU A 227 -1.80 -6.25 15.17
C LEU A 227 -1.05 -7.14 16.18
N PRO A 228 -1.65 -7.65 17.28
CA PRO A 228 -0.96 -8.57 18.17
C PRO A 228 -0.47 -9.84 17.46
N ARG A 229 -1.32 -10.44 16.62
CA ARG A 229 -0.99 -11.64 15.82
C ARG A 229 0.08 -11.36 14.77
N LEU A 230 0.04 -10.18 14.16
CA LEU A 230 1.09 -9.71 13.25
C LEU A 230 2.42 -9.56 13.99
N TRP A 231 2.39 -9.03 15.22
CA TRP A 231 3.57 -8.80 16.03
C TRP A 231 4.24 -10.10 16.48
N GLU A 232 3.46 -11.11 16.87
CA GLU A 232 3.97 -12.47 17.14
C GLU A 232 4.72 -13.04 15.93
N THR A 233 4.11 -12.95 14.74
CA THR A 233 4.73 -13.42 13.48
C THR A 233 6.00 -12.63 13.17
N THR A 234 5.98 -11.32 13.39
CA THR A 234 7.14 -10.44 13.20
C THR A 234 8.27 -10.82 14.15
N GLY A 235 7.97 -11.10 15.42
CA GLY A 235 8.93 -11.56 16.42
C GLY A 235 9.57 -12.89 16.04
N ALA A 236 8.79 -13.84 15.53
CA ALA A 236 9.31 -15.12 15.05
C ALA A 236 10.26 -14.96 13.85
N ILE A 237 9.93 -14.10 12.89
CA ILE A 237 10.81 -13.77 11.75
C ILE A 237 12.09 -13.08 12.25
N LEU A 238 11.98 -12.08 13.14
CA LEU A 238 13.13 -11.40 13.75
C LEU A 238 14.03 -12.36 14.52
N PHE A 239 13.45 -13.40 15.13
CA PHE A 239 14.20 -14.39 15.88
C PHE A 239 15.00 -15.34 14.97
N SER A 240 14.37 -15.77 13.88
CA SER A 240 14.90 -16.80 12.97
C SER A 240 15.70 -16.24 11.78
N ASN A 241 15.70 -14.93 11.55
CA ASN A 241 16.41 -14.32 10.43
C ASN A 241 17.95 -14.34 10.64
N PRO A 242 18.71 -15.14 9.86
CA PRO A 242 20.16 -15.26 10.03
C PRO A 242 20.93 -14.00 9.60
N GLY A 243 20.29 -13.10 8.85
CA GLY A 243 20.86 -11.81 8.48
C GLY A 243 20.81 -10.77 9.60
N ILE A 244 20.11 -11.06 10.71
CA ILE A 244 20.04 -10.19 11.87
C ILE A 244 21.10 -10.59 12.87
N SER A 245 22.01 -9.66 13.18
CA SER A 245 23.05 -9.89 14.17
C SER A 245 22.45 -9.83 15.59
N PRO A 246 22.69 -10.85 16.44
CA PRO A 246 22.46 -10.72 17.87
C PRO A 246 23.44 -9.68 18.41
N GLN A 247 22.93 -8.62 19.02
CA GLN A 247 23.76 -7.74 19.83
C GLN A 247 24.14 -8.45 21.12
#